data_AF-A0A1E4RJC9-F1
#
_entry.id   AF-A0A1E4RJC9-F1
#
_cell.length_a   1.000
_cell.length_b   1.000
_cell.length_c   1.000
_cell.angle_alpha   90.00
_cell.angle_beta   90.00
_cell.angle_gamma   90.00
#
_symmetry.space_group_name_H-M   'P 1'
#
loop_
_entity.id
_entity.type
_entity.pdbx_description
1 polymer ?
#
loop_
_entity_poly.entity_id
_entity_poly.type
_entity_poly.pdbx_seq_one_letter_code
_entity_poly.pdbx_strand_id
1 'polypeptide(L)'
;MSAIGLVKNKYLTIAAKGLFSTYTPEQLSKTHQELEQFLVINSETLNINELFSLYELQFYLSILTNHDIEAKAYLDRILDQFNSSKSERIKLLKSIYLEAIGDIDALVKLLGQQQDELRLSRRLTTFSRHEDKSNGEYIESLNYYLNLQPSDLVTWCELAEEYAKIGHYDKAIFAYKEVLLQEQYAYNIFYKVGLYYYYSFLQVYNDKIDKKDKLLEWLELLTNSRNLFLRSVEIGGNYTKSWVGIYTVSTLDFIGKLSSNKNVNGLKQVKTFIQDSPKLSKLSQARITQIEQIKESDFRHYMEKLI
;
A
#
# COMPACT_ATOMS: atom_id res chain seq x y z
N MET A 1 -13.94 3.09 -36.20
CA MET A 1 -14.02 4.04 -35.07
C MET A 1 -13.35 5.34 -35.54
N SER A 2 -14.00 6.51 -35.45
CA SER A 2 -13.40 7.77 -35.92
C SER A 2 -12.19 8.14 -35.06
N ALA A 3 -11.25 8.92 -35.60
CA ALA A 3 -10.08 9.39 -34.85
C ALA A 3 -10.49 10.15 -33.57
N ILE A 4 -11.55 10.96 -33.66
CA ILE A 4 -12.17 11.67 -32.53
C ILE A 4 -12.73 10.69 -31.50
N GLY A 5 -13.41 9.61 -31.94
CA GLY A 5 -13.94 8.58 -31.05
C GLY A 5 -12.85 7.84 -30.27
N LEU A 6 -11.69 7.62 -30.87
CA LEU A 6 -10.53 7.01 -30.19
C LEU A 6 -9.95 7.94 -29.11
N VAL A 7 -9.80 9.23 -29.41
CA VAL A 7 -9.32 10.24 -28.46
C VAL A 7 -10.29 10.41 -27.30
N LYS A 8 -11.60 10.48 -27.57
CA LYS A 8 -12.63 10.50 -26.53
C LYS A 8 -12.51 9.28 -25.60
N ASN A 9 -12.42 8.08 -26.18
CA ASN A 9 -12.33 6.84 -25.41
C ASN A 9 -11.05 6.76 -24.57
N LYS A 10 -9.93 7.32 -25.05
CA LYS A 10 -8.69 7.47 -24.26
C LYS A 10 -8.98 8.23 -22.97
N TYR A 11 -9.56 9.44 -23.04
CA TYR A 11 -9.82 10.26 -21.86
C TYR A 11 -10.87 9.67 -20.92
N LEU A 12 -11.95 9.10 -21.46
CA LEU A 12 -12.95 8.42 -20.63
C LEU A 12 -12.34 7.22 -19.90
N THR A 13 -11.40 6.50 -20.53
CA THR A 13 -10.67 5.42 -19.87
C THR A 13 -9.75 5.93 -18.77
N ILE A 14 -9.05 7.06 -19.00
CA ILE A 14 -8.21 7.71 -17.99
C ILE A 14 -9.07 8.12 -16.79
N ALA A 15 -10.22 8.75 -17.01
CA ALA A 15 -11.16 9.16 -15.97
C ALA A 15 -11.71 7.96 -15.20
N ALA A 16 -12.26 6.97 -15.89
CA ALA A 16 -12.93 5.83 -15.26
C ALA A 16 -11.99 4.95 -14.43
N LYS A 17 -10.71 4.84 -14.83
CA LYS A 17 -9.71 4.02 -14.15
C LYS A 17 -8.82 4.83 -13.19
N GLY A 18 -8.98 6.15 -13.11
CA GLY A 18 -8.14 7.01 -12.28
C GLY A 18 -6.65 6.98 -12.65
N LEU A 19 -6.32 6.71 -13.92
CA LEU A 19 -4.91 6.48 -14.35
C LEU A 19 -4.01 7.70 -14.13
N PHE A 20 -4.59 8.90 -14.12
CA PHE A 20 -3.86 10.15 -13.87
C PHE A 20 -3.16 10.17 -12.50
N SER A 21 -3.63 9.40 -11.52
CA SER A 21 -3.02 9.33 -10.19
C SER A 21 -1.61 8.73 -10.17
N THR A 22 -1.21 8.03 -11.24
CA THR A 22 0.13 7.41 -11.37
C THR A 22 1.00 8.09 -12.42
N TYR A 23 0.53 9.20 -13.02
CA TYR A 23 1.25 9.91 -14.07
C TYR A 23 2.42 10.72 -13.52
N THR A 24 3.47 10.84 -14.32
CA THR A 24 4.57 11.78 -14.05
C THR A 24 4.09 13.23 -14.24
N PRO A 25 4.79 14.24 -13.69
CA PRO A 25 4.44 15.64 -13.89
C PRO A 25 4.34 16.05 -15.38
N GLU A 26 5.22 15.52 -16.23
CA GLU A 26 5.18 15.74 -17.68
C GLU A 26 3.92 15.13 -18.32
N GLN A 27 3.58 13.89 -17.94
CA GLN A 27 2.36 13.22 -18.41
C GLN A 27 1.10 13.96 -17.96
N LEU A 28 1.07 14.48 -16.73
CA LEU A 28 -0.02 15.28 -16.20
C LEU A 28 -0.19 16.58 -17.01
N SER A 29 0.88 17.36 -17.16
CA SER A 29 0.86 18.63 -17.91
C SER A 29 0.44 18.43 -19.37
N LYS A 30 0.99 17.40 -20.03
CA LYS A 30 0.59 17.06 -21.40
C LYS A 30 -0.88 16.65 -21.49
N THR A 31 -1.34 15.78 -20.59
CA THR A 31 -2.73 15.29 -20.61
C THR A 31 -3.72 16.42 -20.33
N HIS A 32 -3.38 17.33 -19.41
CA HIS A 32 -4.14 18.54 -19.11
C HIS A 32 -4.35 19.39 -20.37
N GLN A 33 -3.26 19.75 -21.07
CA GLN A 33 -3.32 20.57 -22.29
C GLN A 33 -4.09 19.88 -23.42
N GLU A 34 -3.82 18.59 -23.68
CA GLU A 34 -4.49 17.86 -24.75
C GLU A 34 -6.00 17.67 -24.46
N LEU A 35 -6.39 17.50 -23.20
CA LEU A 35 -7.80 17.37 -22.81
C LEU A 35 -8.53 18.72 -22.87
N GLU A 36 -7.89 19.80 -22.44
CA GLU A 36 -8.44 21.15 -22.55
C GLU A 36 -8.80 21.48 -24.01
N GLN A 37 -7.84 21.29 -24.93
CA GLN A 37 -8.06 21.51 -26.37
C GLN A 37 -9.17 20.62 -26.91
N PHE A 38 -9.22 19.36 -26.48
CA PHE A 38 -10.28 18.43 -26.88
C PHE A 38 -11.67 18.92 -26.43
N LEU A 39 -11.80 19.42 -25.20
CA LEU A 39 -13.06 19.93 -24.64
C LEU A 39 -13.52 21.21 -25.35
N VAL A 40 -12.60 22.12 -25.67
CA VAL A 40 -12.91 23.34 -26.43
C VAL A 40 -13.54 23.01 -27.79
N ILE A 41 -13.01 22.00 -28.48
CA ILE A 41 -13.45 21.66 -29.84
C ILE A 41 -14.70 20.77 -29.84
N ASN A 42 -14.84 19.85 -28.87
CA ASN A 42 -15.78 18.73 -29.00
C ASN A 42 -16.89 18.71 -27.93
N SER A 43 -16.94 19.66 -26.99
CA SER A 43 -17.89 19.64 -25.87
C SER A 43 -19.35 19.46 -26.28
N GLU A 44 -19.80 20.11 -27.36
CA GLU A 44 -21.17 20.01 -27.89
C GLU A 44 -21.51 18.61 -28.46
N THR A 45 -20.49 17.84 -28.85
CA THR A 45 -20.67 16.49 -29.43
C THR A 45 -20.73 15.39 -28.37
N LEU A 46 -20.40 15.71 -27.12
CA LEU A 46 -20.38 14.77 -26.00
C LEU A 46 -21.77 14.68 -25.38
N ASN A 47 -22.17 13.47 -24.98
CA ASN A 47 -23.35 13.35 -24.13
C ASN A 47 -23.06 13.87 -22.72
N ILE A 48 -24.12 14.15 -21.94
CA ILE A 48 -24.01 14.75 -20.61
C ILE A 48 -23.07 13.94 -19.70
N ASN A 49 -23.20 12.62 -19.68
CA ASN A 49 -22.37 11.76 -18.82
C ASN A 49 -20.89 11.80 -19.21
N GLU A 50 -20.60 11.77 -20.51
CA GLU A 50 -19.24 11.90 -21.04
C GLU A 50 -18.64 13.26 -20.71
N LEU A 51 -19.38 14.34 -20.98
CA LEU A 51 -18.94 15.71 -20.76
C LEU A 51 -18.55 15.95 -19.31
N PHE A 52 -19.43 15.60 -18.37
CA PHE A 52 -19.16 15.82 -16.94
C PHE A 52 -18.11 14.85 -16.37
N SER A 53 -17.93 13.66 -16.97
CA SER A 53 -16.80 12.79 -16.63
C SER A 53 -15.47 13.41 -17.04
N LEU A 54 -15.43 14.08 -18.20
CA LEU A 54 -14.22 14.77 -18.67
C LEU A 54 -13.99 16.10 -17.95
N TYR A 55 -15.03 16.83 -17.55
CA TYR A 55 -14.89 18.01 -16.69
C TYR A 55 -14.32 17.65 -15.33
N GLU A 56 -14.74 16.52 -14.75
CA GLU A 56 -14.16 16.04 -13.51
C GLU A 56 -12.69 15.60 -13.69
N LEU A 57 -12.35 14.93 -14.81
CA LEU A 57 -10.95 14.63 -15.11
C LEU A 57 -10.12 15.91 -15.26
N GLN A 58 -10.62 16.92 -15.98
CA GLN A 58 -9.95 18.20 -16.16
C GLN A 58 -9.79 18.94 -14.83
N PHE A 59 -10.79 18.88 -13.94
CA PHE A 59 -10.68 19.38 -12.57
C PHE A 59 -9.49 18.74 -11.84
N TYR A 60 -9.38 17.41 -11.81
CA TYR A 60 -8.26 16.73 -11.15
C TYR A 60 -6.91 17.11 -11.76
N LEU A 61 -6.81 17.13 -13.09
CA LEU A 61 -5.59 17.50 -13.80
C LEU A 61 -5.19 18.94 -13.48
N SER A 62 -6.15 19.86 -13.43
CA SER A 62 -5.93 21.27 -13.08
C SER A 62 -5.36 21.41 -11.67
N ILE A 63 -5.94 20.71 -10.68
CA ILE A 63 -5.41 20.68 -9.31
C ILE A 63 -3.98 20.13 -9.27
N LEU A 64 -3.73 18.99 -9.91
CA LEU A 64 -2.42 18.32 -9.91
C LEU A 64 -1.34 19.09 -10.70
N THR A 65 -1.73 20.06 -11.51
CA THR A 65 -0.83 20.92 -12.30
C THR A 65 -0.80 22.37 -11.81
N ASN A 66 -1.40 22.65 -10.64
CA ASN A 66 -1.44 23.97 -9.99
C ASN A 66 -2.22 25.05 -10.77
N HIS A 67 -3.27 24.66 -11.48
CA HIS A 67 -4.23 25.56 -12.14
C HIS A 67 -5.51 25.67 -11.30
N ASP A 68 -5.42 26.26 -10.11
CA ASP A 68 -6.51 26.39 -9.13
C ASP A 68 -7.71 27.18 -9.66
N ILE A 69 -7.49 28.29 -10.38
CA ILE A 69 -8.55 29.09 -11.00
C ILE A 69 -9.34 28.27 -12.03
N GLU A 70 -8.64 27.49 -12.85
CA GLU A 70 -9.26 26.61 -13.85
C GLU A 70 -10.04 25.47 -13.17
N ALA A 71 -9.43 24.84 -12.16
CA ALA A 71 -10.09 23.83 -11.36
C ALA A 71 -11.41 24.37 -10.75
N LYS A 72 -11.39 25.59 -10.22
CA LYS A 72 -12.60 26.25 -9.70
C LYS A 72 -13.68 26.39 -10.76
N ALA A 73 -13.32 26.82 -11.97
CA ALA A 73 -14.26 26.97 -13.08
C ALA A 73 -14.93 25.63 -13.45
N TYR A 74 -14.17 24.53 -13.51
CA TYR A 74 -14.75 23.20 -13.76
C TYR A 74 -15.61 22.71 -12.60
N LEU A 75 -15.19 22.96 -11.36
CA LEU A 75 -16.00 22.64 -10.18
C LEU A 75 -17.34 23.38 -10.21
N ASP A 76 -17.35 24.69 -10.49
CA ASP A 76 -18.57 25.49 -10.54
C ASP A 76 -19.53 25.00 -11.63
N ARG A 77 -19.03 24.64 -12.82
CA ARG A 77 -19.85 24.00 -13.87
C ARG A 77 -20.52 22.71 -13.39
N ILE A 78 -19.81 21.87 -12.63
CA ILE A 78 -20.36 20.64 -12.05
C ILE A 78 -21.43 20.98 -10.99
N LEU A 79 -21.18 21.99 -10.17
CA LEU A 79 -22.10 22.42 -9.10
C LEU A 79 -23.42 22.97 -9.66
N ASP A 80 -23.34 23.80 -10.70
CA ASP A 80 -24.49 24.40 -11.35
C ASP A 80 -25.42 23.34 -11.95
N GLN A 81 -24.84 22.25 -12.48
CA GLN A 81 -25.62 21.16 -13.08
C GLN A 81 -26.28 20.26 -12.04
N PHE A 82 -25.56 19.87 -10.98
CA PHE A 82 -25.94 18.70 -10.17
C PHE A 82 -26.46 19.00 -8.76
N ASN A 83 -26.62 20.27 -8.37
CA ASN A 83 -27.07 20.72 -7.05
C ASN A 83 -26.26 20.14 -5.86
N SER A 84 -25.63 21.04 -5.11
CA SER A 84 -24.44 20.69 -4.35
C SER A 84 -24.65 19.99 -2.99
N SER A 85 -25.89 19.85 -2.51
CA SER A 85 -26.14 19.47 -1.10
C SER A 85 -26.25 17.98 -0.83
N LYS A 86 -26.50 17.14 -1.85
CA LYS A 86 -26.79 15.70 -1.64
C LYS A 86 -25.76 14.72 -2.21
N SER A 87 -24.87 15.17 -3.09
CA SER A 87 -23.94 14.27 -3.77
C SER A 87 -22.60 14.18 -3.03
N GLU A 88 -22.26 13.01 -2.49
CA GLU A 88 -20.94 12.73 -1.92
C GLU A 88 -19.81 13.02 -2.91
N ARG A 89 -20.02 12.72 -4.20
CA ARG A 89 -19.03 12.96 -5.26
C ARG A 89 -18.72 14.45 -5.39
N ILE A 90 -19.74 15.30 -5.32
CA ILE A 90 -19.56 16.75 -5.40
C ILE A 90 -18.89 17.28 -4.13
N LYS A 91 -19.32 16.80 -2.95
CA LYS A 91 -18.67 17.14 -1.68
C LYS A 91 -17.19 16.75 -1.69
N LEU A 92 -16.83 15.61 -2.28
CA LEU A 92 -15.45 15.19 -2.46
C LEU A 92 -14.66 16.16 -3.34
N LEU A 93 -15.19 16.55 -4.51
CA LEU A 93 -14.52 17.53 -5.39
C LEU A 93 -14.32 18.88 -4.69
N LYS A 94 -15.35 19.37 -3.96
CA LYS A 94 -15.21 20.56 -3.11
C LYS A 94 -14.12 20.41 -2.07
N SER A 95 -14.05 19.26 -1.40
CA SER A 95 -13.04 18.99 -0.37
C SER A 95 -11.61 19.06 -0.95
N ILE A 96 -11.40 18.56 -2.17
CA ILE A 96 -10.10 18.58 -2.85
C ILE A 96 -9.71 20.01 -3.23
N TYR A 97 -10.68 20.79 -3.72
CA TYR A 97 -10.44 22.18 -4.04
C TYR A 97 -10.10 23.01 -2.80
N LEU A 98 -10.86 22.85 -1.70
CA LEU A 98 -10.60 23.55 -0.43
C LEU A 98 -9.21 23.23 0.13
N GLU A 99 -8.78 21.98 0.06
CA GLU A 99 -7.42 21.58 0.43
C GLU A 99 -6.36 22.24 -0.44
N ALA A 100 -6.57 22.27 -1.77
CA ALA A 100 -5.62 22.87 -2.71
C ALA A 100 -5.42 24.37 -2.50
N ILE A 101 -6.45 25.10 -2.06
CA ILE A 101 -6.36 26.54 -1.74
C ILE A 101 -5.99 26.81 -0.27
N GLY A 102 -5.83 25.76 0.55
CA GLY A 102 -5.47 25.88 1.96
C GLY A 102 -6.61 26.27 2.92
N ASP A 103 -7.87 26.17 2.50
CA ASP A 103 -9.04 26.47 3.35
C ASP A 103 -9.45 25.23 4.17
N ILE A 104 -8.63 24.93 5.18
CA ILE A 104 -8.77 23.76 6.04
C ILE A 104 -10.03 23.81 6.92
N ASP A 105 -10.42 24.99 7.40
CA ASP A 105 -11.60 25.14 8.26
C ASP A 105 -12.89 24.80 7.49
N ALA A 106 -13.02 25.29 6.25
CA ALA A 106 -14.14 24.94 5.40
C ALA A 106 -14.13 23.44 5.02
N LEU A 107 -12.94 22.86 4.80
CA LEU A 107 -12.77 21.44 4.50
C LEU A 107 -13.26 20.55 5.66
N VAL A 108 -12.78 20.79 6.88
CA VAL A 108 -13.19 20.02 8.07
C VAL A 108 -14.69 20.17 8.32
N LYS A 109 -15.22 21.39 8.17
CA LYS A 109 -16.67 21.64 8.30
C LYS A 109 -17.47 20.91 7.22
N LEU A 110 -16.95 20.78 6.00
CA LEU A 110 -17.61 20.05 4.91
C LEU A 110 -17.63 18.54 5.18
N LEU A 111 -16.51 17.98 5.66
CA LEU A 111 -16.36 16.54 5.90
C LEU A 111 -17.04 16.07 7.19
N GLY A 112 -17.16 16.93 8.21
CA GLY A 112 -17.72 16.57 9.52
C GLY A 112 -19.26 16.64 9.62
N GLN A 113 -19.97 16.96 8.54
CA GLN A 113 -21.42 17.22 8.59
C GLN A 113 -22.29 15.95 8.67
N GLN A 114 -21.84 14.80 8.16
CA GLN A 114 -22.66 13.58 8.08
C GLN A 114 -21.81 12.32 8.26
N GLN A 115 -22.21 11.47 9.20
CA GLN A 115 -21.45 10.28 9.63
C GLN A 115 -21.59 9.08 8.65
N ASP A 116 -22.61 9.09 7.80
CA ASP A 116 -22.96 7.98 6.90
C ASP A 116 -22.43 8.12 5.46
N GLU A 117 -21.56 9.10 5.19
CA GLU A 117 -21.01 9.35 3.85
C GLU A 117 -19.64 8.68 3.66
N LEU A 118 -19.65 7.44 3.18
CA LEU A 118 -18.45 6.58 3.16
C LEU A 118 -17.27 7.20 2.40
N ARG A 119 -17.51 7.83 1.23
CA ARG A 119 -16.42 8.44 0.44
C ARG A 119 -15.80 9.63 1.17
N LEU A 120 -16.60 10.38 1.92
CA LEU A 120 -16.13 11.51 2.70
C LEU A 120 -15.43 11.07 3.98
N SER A 121 -15.90 9.98 4.60
CA SER A 121 -15.19 9.35 5.71
C SER A 121 -13.79 8.87 5.28
N ARG A 122 -13.67 8.27 4.09
CA ARG A 122 -12.35 7.94 3.51
C ARG A 122 -11.51 9.19 3.30
N ARG A 123 -12.08 10.25 2.73
CA ARG A 123 -11.35 11.51 2.49
C ARG A 123 -10.87 12.17 3.78
N LEU A 124 -11.71 12.21 4.81
CA LEU A 124 -11.38 12.72 6.13
C LEU A 124 -10.23 11.94 6.76
N THR A 125 -10.26 10.61 6.60
CA THR A 125 -9.17 9.74 7.04
C THR A 125 -7.88 10.10 6.32
N THR A 126 -7.87 10.19 4.99
CA THR A 126 -6.67 10.59 4.22
C THR A 126 -6.19 11.99 4.61
N PHE A 127 -7.10 12.92 4.88
CA PHE A 127 -6.76 14.27 5.35
C PHE A 127 -6.04 14.26 6.71
N SER A 128 -6.41 13.34 7.62
CA SER A 128 -5.71 13.21 8.92
C SER A 128 -4.24 12.76 8.82
N ARG A 129 -3.75 12.41 7.62
CA ARG A 129 -2.36 12.04 7.33
C ARG A 129 -1.35 13.21 7.38
N HIS A 130 -1.82 14.48 7.48
CA HIS A 130 -0.94 15.66 7.45
C HIS A 130 0.19 15.62 8.51
N GLU A 131 1.37 16.11 8.12
CA GLU A 131 2.66 15.95 8.82
C GLU A 131 2.69 16.46 10.27
N ASP A 132 1.79 17.37 10.64
CA ASP A 132 1.70 17.91 12.01
C ASP A 132 0.96 16.98 12.98
N LYS A 133 0.30 15.93 12.49
CA LYS A 133 -0.46 14.99 13.32
C LYS A 133 0.37 13.78 13.70
N SER A 134 0.24 13.33 14.95
CA SER A 134 0.89 12.10 15.39
C SER A 134 0.34 10.91 14.60
N ASN A 135 1.20 9.92 14.33
CA ASN A 135 0.79 8.64 13.71
C ASN A 135 -0.43 8.01 14.42
N GLY A 136 -0.64 8.31 15.72
CA GLY A 136 -1.78 7.83 16.51
C GLY A 136 -3.14 8.33 16.01
N GLU A 137 -3.30 9.62 15.75
CA GLU A 137 -4.58 10.19 15.29
C GLU A 137 -4.98 9.64 13.91
N TYR A 138 -3.98 9.44 13.05
CA TYR A 138 -4.22 8.87 11.73
C TYR A 138 -4.64 7.40 11.83
N ILE A 139 -3.98 6.62 12.67
CA ILE A 139 -4.36 5.23 12.98
C ILE A 139 -5.78 5.16 13.54
N GLU A 140 -6.17 6.04 14.46
CA GLU A 140 -7.55 6.09 14.98
C GLU A 140 -8.57 6.37 13.88
N SER A 141 -8.26 7.31 12.98
CA SER A 141 -9.11 7.62 11.83
C SER A 141 -9.25 6.44 10.86
N LEU A 142 -8.15 5.72 10.58
CA LEU A 142 -8.14 4.50 9.76
C LEU A 142 -8.99 3.39 10.39
N ASN A 143 -8.84 3.14 11.70
CA ASN A 143 -9.66 2.16 12.41
C ASN A 143 -11.15 2.54 12.38
N TYR A 144 -11.48 3.82 12.62
CA TYR A 144 -12.85 4.31 12.55
C TYR A 144 -13.46 4.06 11.16
N TYR A 145 -12.73 4.40 10.10
CA TYR A 145 -13.18 4.15 8.73
C TYR A 145 -13.34 2.66 8.43
N LEU A 146 -12.41 1.79 8.86
CA LEU A 146 -12.51 0.35 8.63
C LEU A 146 -13.66 -0.31 9.40
N ASN A 147 -14.11 0.27 10.51
CA ASN A 147 -15.35 -0.15 11.16
C ASN A 147 -16.59 0.13 10.30
N LEU A 148 -16.55 1.17 9.44
CA LEU A 148 -17.61 1.48 8.48
C LEU A 148 -17.47 0.63 7.20
N GLN A 149 -16.24 0.40 6.73
CA GLN A 149 -15.94 -0.32 5.49
C GLN A 149 -14.83 -1.37 5.66
N PRO A 150 -15.14 -2.53 6.23
CA PRO A 150 -14.15 -3.57 6.52
C PRO A 150 -13.61 -4.29 5.27
N SER A 151 -14.23 -4.10 4.10
CA SER A 151 -13.76 -4.68 2.83
C SER A 151 -12.77 -3.81 2.06
N ASP A 152 -12.39 -2.64 2.58
CA ASP A 152 -11.40 -1.79 1.93
C ASP A 152 -9.97 -2.29 2.18
N LEU A 153 -9.49 -3.11 1.25
CA LEU A 153 -8.15 -3.71 1.30
C LEU A 153 -7.02 -2.68 1.28
N VAL A 154 -7.22 -1.56 0.58
CA VAL A 154 -6.21 -0.50 0.49
C VAL A 154 -6.05 0.14 1.86
N THR A 155 -7.16 0.41 2.55
CA THR A 155 -7.11 1.00 3.88
C THR A 155 -6.55 0.03 4.94
N TRP A 156 -6.82 -1.27 4.83
CA TRP A 156 -6.14 -2.27 5.66
C TRP A 156 -4.62 -2.30 5.44
N CYS A 157 -4.16 -2.20 4.18
CA CYS A 157 -2.74 -2.13 3.87
C CYS A 157 -2.10 -0.87 4.46
N GLU A 158 -2.77 0.28 4.33
CA GLU A 158 -2.32 1.57 4.87
C GLU A 158 -2.22 1.50 6.40
N LEU A 159 -3.24 0.97 7.09
CA LEU A 159 -3.22 0.77 8.53
C LEU A 159 -2.05 -0.12 8.98
N ALA A 160 -1.75 -1.19 8.25
CA ALA A 160 -0.61 -2.05 8.54
C ALA A 160 0.73 -1.30 8.44
N GLU A 161 0.88 -0.42 7.45
CA GLU A 161 2.08 0.39 7.28
C GLU A 161 2.22 1.44 8.39
N GLU A 162 1.13 2.10 8.79
CA GLU A 162 1.17 3.08 9.90
C GLU A 162 1.51 2.40 11.25
N TYR A 163 0.95 1.22 11.54
CA TYR A 163 1.34 0.47 12.73
C TYR A 163 2.82 0.05 12.72
N ALA A 164 3.35 -0.33 11.55
CA ALA A 164 4.75 -0.69 11.42
C ALA A 164 5.70 0.49 11.65
N LYS A 165 5.34 1.71 11.22
CA LYS A 165 6.15 2.93 11.47
C LYS A 165 6.36 3.21 12.96
N ILE A 166 5.41 2.84 13.81
CA ILE A 166 5.50 3.02 15.26
C ILE A 166 5.94 1.74 16.01
N GLY A 167 6.39 0.71 15.29
CA GLY A 167 6.91 -0.53 15.88
C GLY A 167 5.85 -1.48 16.46
N HIS A 168 4.56 -1.28 16.14
CA HIS A 168 3.47 -2.20 16.50
C HIS A 168 3.28 -3.28 15.42
N TYR A 169 4.29 -4.13 15.25
CA TYR A 169 4.27 -5.19 14.23
C TYR A 169 3.18 -6.24 14.44
N ASP A 170 2.75 -6.47 15.67
CA ASP A 170 1.61 -7.33 16.02
C ASP A 170 0.31 -6.84 15.37
N LYS A 171 0.01 -5.54 15.52
CA LYS A 171 -1.16 -4.90 14.90
C LYS A 171 -1.01 -4.79 13.38
N ALA A 172 0.21 -4.54 12.89
CA ALA A 172 0.49 -4.52 11.47
C ALA A 172 0.26 -5.89 10.80
N ILE A 173 0.68 -6.98 11.46
CA ILE A 173 0.42 -8.36 11.04
C ILE A 173 -1.08 -8.64 11.01
N PHE A 174 -1.82 -8.20 12.04
CA PHE A 174 -3.28 -8.35 12.07
C PHE A 174 -3.94 -7.68 10.86
N ALA A 175 -3.61 -6.40 10.61
CA ALA A 175 -4.18 -5.64 9.50
C ALA A 175 -3.88 -6.28 8.12
N TYR A 176 -2.66 -6.77 7.88
CA TYR A 176 -2.36 -7.49 6.64
C TYR A 176 -3.02 -8.88 6.55
N LYS A 177 -3.30 -9.55 7.68
CA LYS A 177 -4.07 -10.80 7.66
C LYS A 177 -5.51 -10.57 7.24
N GLU A 178 -6.14 -9.45 7.61
CA GLU A 178 -7.46 -9.06 7.13
C GLU A 178 -7.50 -8.91 5.60
N VAL A 179 -6.41 -8.43 5.00
CA VAL A 179 -6.25 -8.40 3.53
C VAL A 179 -6.20 -9.82 2.97
N LEU A 180 -5.41 -10.72 3.57
CA LEU A 180 -5.26 -12.11 3.12
C LEU A 180 -6.54 -12.95 3.27
N LEU A 181 -7.46 -12.58 4.16
CA LEU A 181 -8.78 -13.22 4.25
C LEU A 181 -9.60 -13.00 2.96
N GLN A 182 -9.41 -11.85 2.31
CA GLN A 182 -10.13 -11.46 1.10
C GLN A 182 -9.32 -11.80 -0.16
N GLU A 183 -8.00 -11.58 -0.14
CA GLU A 183 -7.08 -11.83 -1.25
C GLU A 183 -6.07 -12.94 -0.92
N GLN A 184 -6.55 -14.17 -1.02
CA GLN A 184 -5.83 -15.39 -0.60
C GLN A 184 -4.57 -15.70 -1.43
N TYR A 185 -4.38 -15.02 -2.56
CA TYR A 185 -3.25 -15.19 -3.48
C TYR A 185 -2.31 -13.97 -3.53
N ALA A 186 -2.46 -13.00 -2.62
CA ALA A 186 -1.60 -11.82 -2.56
C ALA A 186 -0.19 -12.15 -2.02
N TYR A 187 0.67 -12.71 -2.87
CA TYR A 187 2.04 -13.13 -2.51
C TYR A 187 2.88 -12.00 -1.91
N ASN A 188 2.67 -10.76 -2.35
CA ASN A 188 3.31 -9.55 -1.83
C ASN A 188 2.88 -9.24 -0.39
N ILE A 189 1.64 -9.55 -0.02
CA ILE A 189 1.14 -9.38 1.35
C ILE A 189 1.67 -10.50 2.25
N PHE A 190 1.71 -11.76 1.78
CA PHE A 190 2.39 -12.84 2.51
C PHE A 190 3.85 -12.48 2.85
N TYR A 191 4.58 -11.88 1.90
CA TYR A 191 5.92 -11.33 2.16
C TYR A 191 5.92 -10.29 3.27
N LYS A 192 5.04 -9.29 3.21
CA LYS A 192 4.97 -8.22 4.22
C LYS A 192 4.68 -8.77 5.62
N VAL A 193 3.74 -9.72 5.75
CA VAL A 193 3.47 -10.37 7.04
C VAL A 193 4.71 -11.12 7.54
N GLY A 194 5.38 -11.88 6.66
CA GLY A 194 6.61 -12.60 7.00
C GLY A 194 7.73 -11.65 7.44
N LEU A 195 7.84 -10.50 6.79
CA LEU A 195 8.80 -9.45 7.12
C LEU A 195 8.51 -8.86 8.51
N TYR A 196 7.25 -8.60 8.86
CA TYR A 196 6.91 -8.06 10.17
C TYR A 196 7.07 -9.08 11.30
N TYR A 197 6.90 -10.38 11.05
CA TYR A 197 7.32 -11.40 12.03
C TYR A 197 8.84 -11.38 12.26
N TYR A 198 9.63 -11.16 11.20
CA TYR A 198 11.07 -11.02 11.30
C TYR A 198 11.48 -9.75 12.05
N TYR A 199 10.82 -8.61 11.78
CA TYR A 199 11.07 -7.37 12.52
C TYR A 199 10.66 -7.47 13.99
N SER A 200 9.55 -8.13 14.31
CA SER A 200 9.20 -8.47 15.69
C SER A 200 10.32 -9.26 16.36
N PHE A 201 10.88 -10.27 15.68
CA PHE A 201 12.03 -11.01 16.19
C PHE A 201 13.21 -10.08 16.46
N LEU A 202 13.61 -9.23 15.51
CA LEU A 202 14.73 -8.30 15.70
C LEU A 202 14.50 -7.31 16.86
N GLN A 203 13.26 -6.89 17.07
CA GLN A 203 12.90 -5.95 18.15
C GLN A 203 13.03 -6.58 19.54
N VAL A 204 12.72 -7.88 19.69
CA VAL A 204 12.75 -8.57 20.99
C VAL A 204 13.97 -9.47 21.21
N TYR A 205 14.73 -9.76 20.15
CA TYR A 205 15.88 -10.67 20.21
C TYR A 205 17.01 -10.07 21.06
N ASN A 206 17.57 -10.90 21.95
CA ASN A 206 18.72 -10.52 22.75
C ASN A 206 19.68 -11.70 22.90
N ASP A 207 20.85 -11.59 22.26
CA ASP A 207 21.83 -12.67 22.23
C ASP A 207 22.35 -13.08 23.61
N LYS A 208 22.24 -12.22 24.64
CA LYS A 208 22.69 -12.53 26.00
C LYS A 208 21.72 -13.46 26.77
N ILE A 209 20.48 -13.61 26.31
CA ILE A 209 19.47 -14.42 26.99
C ILE A 209 19.49 -15.85 26.43
N ASP A 210 19.60 -16.84 27.31
CA ASP A 210 19.62 -18.26 26.94
C ASP A 210 18.51 -19.09 27.64
N LYS A 211 17.44 -18.41 28.05
CA LYS A 211 16.28 -19.03 28.70
C LYS A 211 15.44 -19.79 27.66
N LYS A 212 15.12 -21.06 27.97
CA LYS A 212 14.33 -21.96 27.11
C LYS A 212 13.08 -21.27 26.53
N ASP A 213 12.26 -20.65 27.36
CA ASP A 213 10.99 -20.06 26.93
C ASP A 213 11.19 -18.92 25.92
N LYS A 214 12.21 -18.09 26.13
CA LYS A 214 12.56 -16.99 25.21
C LYS A 214 13.10 -17.48 23.87
N LEU A 215 13.93 -18.53 23.89
CA LEU A 215 14.41 -19.16 22.65
C LEU A 215 13.25 -19.73 21.83
N LEU A 216 12.25 -20.32 22.49
CA LEU A 216 11.07 -20.86 21.82
C LEU A 216 10.15 -19.77 21.26
N GLU A 217 9.95 -18.68 22.00
CA GLU A 217 9.20 -17.50 21.54
C GLU A 217 9.84 -16.91 20.26
N TRP A 218 11.16 -16.73 20.25
CA TRP A 218 11.88 -16.23 19.09
C TRP A 218 11.88 -17.20 17.91
N LEU A 219 11.99 -18.50 18.17
CA LEU A 219 11.87 -19.52 17.14
C LEU A 219 10.47 -19.52 16.51
N GLU A 220 9.41 -19.27 17.28
CA GLU A 220 8.06 -19.17 16.76
C GLU A 220 7.92 -17.98 15.79
N LEU A 221 8.44 -16.81 16.15
CA LEU A 221 8.47 -15.64 15.26
C LEU A 221 9.19 -15.95 13.94
N LEU A 222 10.38 -16.55 13.99
CA LEU A 222 11.15 -16.92 12.80
C LEU A 222 10.48 -18.03 11.98
N THR A 223 9.82 -18.98 12.63
CA THR A 223 9.07 -20.04 11.95
C THR A 223 7.90 -19.44 11.17
N ASN A 224 7.13 -18.54 11.79
CA ASN A 224 6.05 -17.82 11.11
C ASN A 224 6.57 -16.99 9.94
N SER A 225 7.66 -16.22 10.16
CA SER A 225 8.32 -15.43 9.12
C SER A 225 8.71 -16.29 7.90
N ARG A 226 9.47 -17.37 8.15
CA ARG A 226 9.92 -18.31 7.11
C ARG A 226 8.75 -18.93 6.36
N ASN A 227 7.73 -19.42 7.07
CA ASN A 227 6.60 -20.09 6.45
C ASN A 227 5.80 -19.13 5.55
N LEU A 228 5.67 -17.86 5.92
CA LEU A 228 5.02 -16.84 5.12
C LEU A 228 5.83 -16.45 3.88
N PHE A 229 7.17 -16.38 3.99
CA PHE A 229 8.02 -16.21 2.81
C PHE A 229 7.93 -17.41 1.86
N LEU A 230 7.91 -18.64 2.40
CA LEU A 230 7.69 -19.86 1.62
C LEU A 230 6.34 -19.84 0.90
N ARG A 231 5.27 -19.43 1.59
CA ARG A 231 3.94 -19.28 0.98
C ARG A 231 3.93 -18.21 -0.11
N SER A 232 4.65 -17.11 0.10
CA SER A 232 4.80 -16.05 -0.90
C SER A 232 5.45 -16.57 -2.18
N VAL A 233 6.55 -17.34 -2.09
CA VAL A 233 7.22 -17.90 -3.29
C VAL A 233 6.49 -19.10 -3.89
N GLU A 234 5.67 -19.82 -3.10
CA GLU A 234 4.78 -20.86 -3.62
C GLU A 234 3.77 -20.28 -4.61
N ILE A 235 3.24 -19.09 -4.31
CA ILE A 235 2.28 -18.38 -5.16
C ILE A 235 3.02 -17.57 -6.26
N GLY A 236 4.04 -16.81 -5.88
CA GLY A 236 4.82 -15.92 -6.73
C GLY A 236 6.29 -16.32 -6.79
N GLY A 237 6.61 -17.36 -7.57
CA GLY A 237 7.96 -17.96 -7.61
C GLY A 237 9.10 -17.01 -8.01
N ASN A 238 8.81 -15.92 -8.73
CA ASN A 238 9.82 -14.94 -9.15
C ASN A 238 9.94 -13.74 -8.18
N TYR A 239 9.29 -13.79 -7.01
CA TYR A 239 9.33 -12.67 -6.08
C TYR A 239 10.60 -12.68 -5.22
N THR A 240 11.66 -12.03 -5.71
CA THR A 240 13.00 -12.03 -5.12
C THR A 240 13.02 -11.67 -3.64
N LYS A 241 12.22 -10.68 -3.21
CA LYS A 241 12.18 -10.22 -1.80
C LYS A 241 11.85 -11.35 -0.82
N SER A 242 10.97 -12.28 -1.18
CA SER A 242 10.67 -13.44 -0.34
C SER A 242 11.78 -14.47 -0.34
N TRP A 243 12.47 -14.68 -1.46
CA TRP A 243 13.67 -15.53 -1.48
C TRP A 243 14.78 -14.97 -0.60
N VAL A 244 15.00 -13.66 -0.63
CA VAL A 244 15.91 -12.95 0.29
C VAL A 244 15.49 -13.19 1.74
N GLY A 245 14.21 -13.04 2.07
CA GLY A 245 13.68 -13.34 3.40
C GLY A 245 13.94 -14.79 3.86
N ILE A 246 13.73 -15.77 2.98
CA ILE A 246 14.03 -17.19 3.25
C ILE A 246 15.53 -17.37 3.53
N TYR A 247 16.38 -16.78 2.70
CA TYR A 247 17.83 -16.86 2.86
C TYR A 247 18.27 -16.27 4.20
N THR A 248 17.82 -15.05 4.50
CA THR A 248 18.14 -14.33 5.73
C THR A 248 17.74 -15.14 6.95
N VAL A 249 16.50 -15.62 7.04
CA VAL A 249 16.04 -16.42 8.20
C VAL A 249 16.81 -17.73 8.33
N SER A 250 17.18 -18.36 7.21
CA SER A 250 17.88 -19.66 7.19
C SER A 250 19.38 -19.56 7.47
N THR A 251 19.94 -18.35 7.55
CA THR A 251 21.37 -18.10 7.77
C THR A 251 21.66 -17.33 9.05
N LEU A 252 20.64 -17.06 9.88
CA LEU A 252 20.81 -16.37 11.16
C LEU A 252 21.71 -17.15 12.12
N ASP A 253 22.61 -16.44 12.80
CA ASP A 253 23.46 -16.98 13.87
C ASP A 253 22.65 -17.62 15.01
N PHE A 254 21.40 -17.18 15.20
CA PHE A 254 20.46 -17.75 16.15
C PHE A 254 20.28 -19.27 15.98
N ILE A 255 20.42 -19.80 14.76
CA ILE A 255 20.34 -21.24 14.47
C ILE A 255 21.49 -22.00 15.16
N GLY A 256 22.69 -21.42 15.18
CA GLY A 256 23.84 -21.96 15.90
C GLY A 256 23.57 -22.02 17.40
N LYS A 257 22.99 -20.96 17.96
CA LYS A 257 22.59 -20.90 19.37
C LYS A 257 21.56 -21.96 19.74
N LEU A 258 20.53 -22.17 18.91
CA LEU A 258 19.56 -23.26 19.10
C LEU A 258 20.22 -24.65 19.08
N SER A 259 21.22 -24.84 18.23
CA SER A 259 21.95 -26.11 18.11
C SER A 259 22.79 -26.41 19.36
N SER A 260 23.45 -25.39 19.90
CA SER A 260 24.34 -25.51 21.07
C SER A 260 23.58 -25.63 22.41
N ASN A 261 22.35 -25.12 22.50
CA ASN A 261 21.59 -25.15 23.74
C ASN A 261 20.93 -26.52 24.00
N LYS A 262 21.44 -27.23 25.01
CA LYS A 262 20.99 -28.59 25.41
C LYS A 262 19.52 -28.67 25.85
N ASN A 263 18.92 -27.56 26.28
CA ASN A 263 17.54 -27.55 26.79
C ASN A 263 16.50 -27.48 25.66
N VAL A 264 16.90 -27.04 24.45
CA VAL A 264 15.98 -26.87 23.30
C VAL A 264 16.36 -27.72 22.10
N ASN A 265 17.63 -28.05 21.90
CA ASN A 265 18.09 -28.80 20.71
C ASN A 265 17.44 -30.20 20.57
N GLY A 266 16.95 -30.78 21.66
CA GLY A 266 16.25 -32.06 21.69
C GLY A 266 14.83 -31.99 21.11
N LEU A 267 14.22 -30.80 21.12
CA LEU A 267 12.81 -30.59 20.78
C LEU A 267 12.59 -30.75 19.27
N LYS A 268 11.51 -31.44 18.90
CA LYS A 268 11.18 -31.76 17.49
C LYS A 268 11.17 -30.51 16.60
N GLN A 269 10.48 -29.45 17.02
CA GLN A 269 10.36 -28.21 16.24
C GLN A 269 11.72 -27.53 15.99
N VAL A 270 12.60 -27.55 16.99
CA VAL A 270 13.95 -26.96 16.91
C VAL A 270 14.81 -27.78 15.94
N LYS A 271 14.78 -29.11 16.06
CA LYS A 271 15.51 -30.01 15.16
C LYS A 271 15.07 -29.84 13.71
N THR A 272 13.76 -29.81 13.45
CA THR A 272 13.23 -29.60 12.10
C THR A 272 13.70 -28.26 11.54
N PHE A 273 13.59 -27.18 12.31
CA PHE A 273 14.04 -25.85 11.86
C PHE A 273 15.54 -25.84 11.50
N ILE A 274 16.40 -26.41 12.35
CA ILE A 274 17.85 -26.50 12.11
C ILE A 274 18.15 -27.37 10.87
N GLN A 275 17.47 -28.51 10.71
CA GLN A 275 17.70 -29.44 9.60
C GLN A 275 17.28 -28.87 8.24
N ASP A 276 16.22 -28.06 8.20
CA ASP A 276 15.73 -27.46 6.96
C ASP A 276 16.56 -26.24 6.53
N SER A 277 17.17 -25.53 7.48
CA SER A 277 17.84 -24.25 7.22
C SER A 277 18.95 -24.32 6.17
N PRO A 278 19.90 -25.28 6.20
CA PRO A 278 20.93 -25.39 5.15
C PRO A 278 20.37 -25.69 3.75
N LYS A 279 19.25 -26.43 3.67
CA LYS A 279 18.60 -26.73 2.38
C LYS A 279 17.94 -25.47 1.82
N LEU A 280 17.25 -24.74 2.68
CA LEU A 280 16.56 -23.50 2.33
C LEU A 280 17.54 -22.38 1.95
N SER A 281 18.66 -22.22 2.65
CA SER A 281 19.68 -21.22 2.30
C SER A 281 20.29 -21.50 0.94
N LYS A 282 20.66 -22.76 0.65
CA LYS A 282 21.18 -23.16 -0.67
C LYS A 282 20.15 -22.95 -1.79
N LEU A 283 18.89 -23.34 -1.55
CA LEU A 283 17.81 -23.17 -2.53
C LEU A 283 17.53 -21.69 -2.82
N SER A 284 17.38 -20.89 -1.77
CA SER A 284 17.08 -19.45 -1.91
C SER A 284 18.23 -18.71 -2.59
N GLN A 285 19.49 -18.99 -2.24
CA GLN A 285 20.64 -18.42 -2.93
C GLN A 285 20.60 -18.72 -4.44
N ALA A 286 20.40 -19.99 -4.82
CA ALA A 286 20.31 -20.38 -6.23
C ALA A 286 19.15 -19.71 -6.98
N ARG A 287 18.02 -19.46 -6.29
CA ARG A 287 16.88 -18.75 -6.87
C ARG A 287 17.14 -17.27 -7.04
N ILE A 288 17.73 -16.61 -6.04
CA ILE A 288 18.09 -15.19 -6.14
C ILE A 288 19.09 -14.97 -7.27
N THR A 289 20.15 -15.79 -7.35
CA THR A 289 21.14 -15.67 -8.43
C THR A 289 20.53 -15.86 -9.81
N GLN A 290 19.59 -16.80 -9.94
CA GLN A 290 18.85 -17.04 -11.18
C GLN A 290 17.95 -15.86 -11.56
N ILE A 291 17.13 -15.34 -10.63
CA ILE A 291 16.13 -14.29 -10.92
C ILE A 291 16.83 -12.96 -11.22
N GLU A 292 17.82 -12.61 -10.42
CA GLU A 292 18.53 -11.32 -10.50
C GLU A 292 19.69 -11.34 -11.50
N GLN A 293 19.96 -12.49 -12.12
CA GLN A 293 21.04 -12.69 -13.11
C GLN A 293 22.42 -12.29 -12.58
N ILE A 294 22.66 -12.51 -11.28
CA ILE A 294 23.95 -12.23 -10.63
C ILE A 294 24.82 -13.48 -10.60
N LYS A 295 26.14 -13.28 -10.70
CA LYS A 295 27.11 -14.38 -10.52
C LYS A 295 27.13 -14.80 -9.06
N GLU A 296 27.40 -16.08 -8.81
CA GLU A 296 27.50 -16.61 -7.44
C GLU A 296 28.61 -15.90 -6.63
N SER A 297 29.69 -15.46 -7.28
CA SER A 297 30.76 -14.66 -6.67
C SER A 297 30.28 -13.34 -6.08
N ASP A 298 29.24 -12.76 -6.67
CA ASP A 298 28.77 -11.41 -6.36
C ASP A 298 27.57 -11.44 -5.39
N PHE A 299 27.09 -12.63 -5.05
CA PHE A 299 25.90 -12.84 -4.21
C PHE A 299 26.02 -12.15 -2.84
N ARG A 300 27.19 -12.24 -2.20
CA ARG A 300 27.41 -11.60 -0.90
C ARG A 300 27.28 -10.08 -0.98
N HIS A 301 27.87 -9.47 -2.00
CA HIS A 301 27.80 -8.03 -2.22
C HIS A 301 26.37 -7.57 -2.57
N TYR A 302 25.61 -8.41 -3.28
CA TYR A 302 24.19 -8.16 -3.55
C TYR A 302 23.37 -8.14 -2.24
N MET A 303 23.57 -9.12 -1.36
CA MET A 303 22.87 -9.19 -0.07
C MET A 303 23.18 -8.00 0.84
N GLU A 304 24.43 -7.53 0.86
CA GLU A 304 24.86 -6.36 1.66
C GLU A 304 24.19 -5.04 1.23
N LYS A 305 23.66 -4.94 0.01
CA LYS A 305 22.90 -3.75 -0.46
C LYS A 305 21.43 -3.75 -0.05
N LEU A 306 20.91 -4.89 0.37
CA LEU A 306 19.48 -5.09 0.64
C LEU A 306 19.14 -5.10 2.14
N ILE A 307 20.14 -5.31 3.00
CA ILE A 307 20.05 -5.32 4.45
C ILE A 307 20.46 -3.95 4.98
#